data_AF-A0A6B3G6E5-F1
#
_entry.id   AF-A0A6B3G6E5-F1
#
_cell.length_a   1.000
_cell.length_b   1.000
_cell.length_c   1.000
_cell.angle_alpha   90.00
_cell.angle_beta   90.00
_cell.angle_gamma   90.00
#
_symmetry.space_group_name_H-M   'P 1'
#
loop_
_entity.id
_entity.type
_entity.pdbx_description
1 polymer ?
#
loop_
_entity_poly.entity_id
_entity_poly.type
_entity_poly.pdbx_seq_one_letter_code
_entity_poly.pdbx_strand_id
1 'polypeptide(L)'
;RHVRVDAVAGEFAFPPEVREPDGTMRAYGAVPAKGAQLRVPRYRTGGGSAGNVARGAISVLRSSVPYVAGVNNREAATGGVDGETVENAKVRAPNILRVQERAVTAEDYELIAREAAPSLRRVRCLPAVPGEAGAVRVLVVPDAVADEDGQVRFEQLIPSDAVLTAVTERLDERRLVGTRLIVEPPAYQGVTVVARLVAAPADVDRVRAEALEALFRHIDPLRGGADGRGWPFGRPVQYGEVFAVLQSVEGAGLV
;
A
#
# COMPACT_ATOMS: atom_id res chain seq x y z
N ARG A 1 -20.46 23.25 1.11
CA ARG A 1 -21.04 22.24 2.03
C ARG A 1 -19.97 21.18 2.22
N HIS A 2 -19.44 21.02 3.41
CA HIS A 2 -18.33 20.09 3.67
C HIS A 2 -18.74 19.25 4.89
N VAL A 3 -18.48 17.95 4.84
CA VAL A 3 -18.70 17.04 5.98
C VAL A 3 -17.41 16.26 6.10
N ARG A 4 -16.87 16.20 7.32
CA ARG A 4 -15.73 15.35 7.62
C ARG A 4 -16.24 14.06 8.23
N VAL A 5 -15.68 12.94 7.80
CA VAL A 5 -15.95 11.63 8.40
C VAL A 5 -14.66 11.16 9.06
N ASP A 6 -14.73 10.87 10.35
CA ASP A 6 -13.73 10.02 10.99
C ASP A 6 -14.12 8.56 10.69
N ALA A 7 -13.41 7.96 9.75
CA ALA A 7 -13.69 6.59 9.32
C ALA A 7 -13.40 5.54 10.41
N VAL A 8 -12.55 5.88 11.40
CA VAL A 8 -12.17 4.98 12.49
C VAL A 8 -13.19 5.04 13.61
N ALA A 9 -13.58 6.26 14.04
CA ALA A 9 -14.59 6.46 15.08
C ALA A 9 -16.03 6.29 14.56
N GLY A 10 -16.24 6.39 13.24
CA GLY A 10 -17.57 6.41 12.64
C GLY A 10 -18.30 7.74 12.89
N GLU A 11 -17.57 8.81 13.17
CA GLU A 11 -18.11 10.12 13.51
C GLU A 11 -18.19 11.03 12.28
N PHE A 12 -19.25 11.84 12.20
CA PHE A 12 -19.42 12.84 11.15
C PHE A 12 -19.41 14.22 11.81
N ALA A 13 -18.57 15.12 11.30
CA ALA A 13 -18.50 16.49 11.76
C ALA A 13 -18.91 17.44 10.64
N PHE A 14 -19.67 18.47 11.02
CA PHE A 14 -19.95 19.61 10.15
C PHE A 14 -18.90 20.71 10.36
N PRO A 15 -18.77 21.66 9.42
CA PRO A 15 -17.75 22.69 9.49
C PRO A 15 -17.96 23.56 10.73
N PRO A 16 -16.87 23.98 11.40
CA PRO A 16 -16.98 24.77 12.61
C PRO A 16 -17.44 26.20 12.31
N GLU A 17 -18.02 26.81 13.33
CA GLU A 17 -18.12 28.26 13.45
C GLU A 17 -17.02 28.72 14.40
N VAL A 18 -16.13 29.58 13.91
CA VAL A 18 -14.94 30.01 14.65
C VAL A 18 -15.10 31.47 15.02
N ARG A 19 -14.77 31.82 16.26
CA ARG A 19 -14.74 33.21 16.71
C ARG A 19 -13.46 33.89 16.21
N GLU A 20 -13.60 34.96 15.46
CA GLU A 20 -12.48 35.78 14.99
C GLU A 20 -11.97 36.74 16.10
N PRO A 21 -10.75 37.29 15.97
CA PRO A 21 -10.18 38.20 16.97
C PRO A 21 -11.02 39.46 17.24
N ASP A 22 -11.82 39.90 16.27
CA ASP A 22 -12.76 41.02 16.39
C ASP A 22 -14.06 40.64 17.14
N GLY A 23 -14.18 39.39 17.57
CA GLY A 23 -15.32 38.85 18.31
C GLY A 23 -16.47 38.36 17.42
N THR A 24 -16.37 38.52 16.09
CA THR A 24 -17.37 38.00 15.15
C THR A 24 -17.29 36.49 15.03
N MET A 25 -18.40 35.87 14.64
CA MET A 25 -18.44 34.43 14.37
C MET A 25 -18.38 34.21 12.85
N ARG A 26 -17.46 33.36 12.42
CA ARG A 26 -17.30 32.98 11.01
C ARG A 26 -17.58 31.50 10.82
N ALA A 27 -18.57 31.20 9.98
CA ALA A 27 -18.83 29.84 9.53
C ALA A 27 -17.86 29.45 8.41
N TYR A 28 -17.15 28.34 8.57
CA TYR A 28 -16.26 27.76 7.55
C TYR A 28 -16.96 26.73 6.67
N GLY A 29 -18.27 26.87 6.49
CA GLY A 29 -19.09 26.00 5.68
C GLY A 29 -20.56 26.08 6.07
N ALA A 30 -21.33 25.08 5.64
CA ALA A 30 -22.75 25.02 5.91
C ALA A 30 -23.05 23.89 6.90
N VAL A 31 -23.80 24.20 7.95
CA VAL A 31 -24.30 23.25 8.94
C VAL A 31 -25.80 23.09 8.74
N PRO A 32 -26.36 21.86 8.82
CA PRO A 32 -27.80 21.65 8.81
C PRO A 32 -28.50 22.45 9.92
N ALA A 33 -29.72 22.90 9.65
CA ALA A 33 -30.52 23.57 10.66
C ALA A 33 -30.75 22.65 11.87
N LYS A 34 -30.86 23.24 13.06
CA LYS A 34 -31.19 22.50 14.28
C LYS A 34 -32.48 21.69 14.07
N GLY A 35 -32.43 20.39 14.36
CA GLY A 35 -33.55 19.47 14.15
C GLY A 35 -33.66 18.86 12.75
N ALA A 36 -32.75 19.19 11.83
CA ALA A 36 -32.69 18.52 10.53
C ALA A 36 -32.41 17.01 10.71
N GLN A 37 -33.16 16.19 9.96
CA GLN A 37 -32.92 14.74 9.92
C GLN A 37 -31.77 14.45 8.97
N LEU A 38 -30.75 13.76 9.48
CA LEU A 38 -29.62 13.29 8.70
C LEU A 38 -29.83 11.82 8.35
N ARG A 39 -29.64 11.47 7.09
CA ARG A 39 -29.75 10.09 6.62
C ARG A 39 -28.46 9.69 5.90
N VAL A 40 -27.87 8.60 6.34
CA VAL A 40 -26.76 7.93 5.67
C VAL A 40 -27.30 6.65 5.05
N PRO A 41 -27.60 6.62 3.73
CA PRO A 41 -28.29 5.48 3.12
C PRO A 41 -27.51 4.18 3.18
N ARG A 42 -26.17 4.27 3.18
CA ARG A 42 -25.25 3.14 3.23
C ARG A 42 -24.00 3.56 3.99
N TYR A 43 -23.57 2.74 4.93
CA TYR A 43 -22.29 2.83 5.61
C TYR A 43 -21.76 1.40 5.77
N ARG A 44 -20.46 1.23 5.58
CA ARG A 44 -19.76 -0.05 5.77
C ARG A 44 -18.61 0.20 6.73
N THR A 45 -18.43 -0.70 7.68
CA THR A 45 -17.35 -0.67 8.66
C THR A 45 -16.86 -2.10 8.91
N GLY A 46 -15.62 -2.21 9.39
CA GLY A 46 -14.95 -3.48 9.64
C GLY A 46 -14.10 -3.96 8.46
N GLY A 47 -13.78 -5.26 8.45
CA GLY A 47 -12.88 -5.88 7.48
C GLY A 47 -11.42 -5.80 7.92
N GLY A 48 -10.88 -4.60 8.14
CA GLY A 48 -9.49 -4.41 8.54
C GLY A 48 -8.52 -5.20 7.65
N SER A 49 -7.35 -5.55 8.19
CA SER A 49 -6.42 -6.45 7.51
C SER A 49 -6.97 -7.86 7.32
N ALA A 50 -7.87 -8.33 8.20
CA ALA A 50 -8.51 -9.64 8.12
C ALA A 50 -9.41 -9.81 6.88
N GLY A 51 -9.85 -8.72 6.27
CA GLY A 51 -10.59 -8.72 5.01
C GLY A 51 -9.71 -8.95 3.79
N ASN A 52 -8.38 -8.88 3.95
CA ASN A 52 -7.44 -9.16 2.87
C ASN A 52 -7.25 -10.68 2.74
N VAL A 53 -7.86 -11.27 1.73
CA VAL A 53 -7.85 -12.72 1.53
C VAL A 53 -7.47 -13.07 0.10
N ALA A 54 -6.81 -14.21 -0.06
CA ALA A 54 -6.40 -14.73 -1.35
C ALA A 54 -7.61 -14.99 -2.27
N ARG A 55 -7.32 -15.16 -3.56
CA ARG A 55 -8.30 -15.60 -4.54
C ARG A 55 -9.00 -16.89 -4.09
N GLY A 56 -10.31 -16.99 -4.33
CA GLY A 56 -11.08 -18.18 -3.99
C GLY A 56 -11.39 -18.38 -2.50
N ALA A 57 -10.76 -17.62 -1.59
CA ALA A 57 -11.01 -17.73 -0.15
C ALA A 57 -12.46 -17.36 0.25
N ILE A 58 -13.12 -16.47 -0.52
CA ILE A 58 -14.52 -16.11 -0.32
C ILE A 58 -15.39 -17.06 -1.13
N SER A 59 -15.73 -18.23 -0.57
CA SER A 59 -16.44 -19.31 -1.29
C SER A 59 -17.85 -19.62 -0.80
N VAL A 60 -18.29 -19.00 0.32
CA VAL A 60 -19.53 -19.35 1.01
C VAL A 60 -20.63 -18.31 0.78
N LEU A 61 -21.79 -18.74 0.29
CA LEU A 61 -23.01 -17.93 0.23
C LEU A 61 -23.63 -17.83 1.62
N ARG A 62 -23.64 -16.62 2.22
CA ARG A 62 -24.37 -16.39 3.48
C ARG A 62 -25.89 -16.37 3.32
N SER A 63 -26.36 -16.02 2.14
CA SER A 63 -27.78 -16.04 1.77
C SER A 63 -27.92 -16.79 0.46
N SER A 64 -28.86 -17.73 0.39
CA SER A 64 -29.13 -18.48 -0.83
C SER A 64 -29.75 -17.58 -1.89
N VAL A 65 -29.19 -17.63 -3.11
CA VAL A 65 -29.76 -16.99 -4.30
C VAL A 65 -30.21 -18.09 -5.24
N PRO A 66 -31.51 -18.15 -5.62
CA PRO A 66 -32.00 -19.19 -6.53
C PRO A 66 -31.18 -19.28 -7.82
N TYR A 67 -30.93 -20.51 -8.28
CA TYR A 67 -30.14 -20.82 -9.48
C TYR A 67 -28.64 -20.44 -9.43
N VAL A 68 -28.12 -20.00 -8.28
CA VAL A 68 -26.68 -19.74 -8.08
C VAL A 68 -26.05 -20.93 -7.36
N ALA A 69 -25.18 -21.68 -8.04
CA ALA A 69 -24.54 -22.88 -7.51
C ALA A 69 -23.37 -22.59 -6.55
N GLY A 70 -22.76 -21.39 -6.62
CA GLY A 70 -21.65 -21.02 -5.78
C GLY A 70 -21.21 -19.58 -5.99
N VAL A 71 -20.34 -19.12 -5.10
CA VAL A 71 -19.67 -17.82 -5.18
C VAL A 71 -18.18 -18.04 -5.01
N ASN A 72 -17.37 -17.27 -5.72
CA ASN A 72 -15.96 -17.15 -5.43
C ASN A 72 -15.48 -15.73 -5.73
N ASN A 73 -14.49 -15.25 -4.97
CA ASN A 73 -13.74 -14.06 -5.37
C ASN A 73 -12.72 -14.45 -6.44
N ARG A 74 -12.92 -13.92 -7.66
CA ARG A 74 -12.04 -14.19 -8.81
C ARG A 74 -10.69 -13.49 -8.69
N GLU A 75 -10.55 -12.54 -7.79
CA GLU A 75 -9.30 -11.87 -7.43
C GLU A 75 -9.18 -11.82 -5.91
N ALA A 76 -7.97 -11.58 -5.41
CA ALA A 76 -7.75 -11.36 -3.99
C ALA A 76 -8.57 -10.15 -3.50
N ALA A 77 -9.13 -10.25 -2.30
CA ALA A 77 -9.66 -9.08 -1.61
C ALA A 77 -8.49 -8.33 -0.98
N THR A 78 -8.40 -7.03 -1.21
CA THR A 78 -7.28 -6.20 -0.77
C THR A 78 -7.77 -4.82 -0.30
N GLY A 79 -6.85 -4.01 0.22
CA GLY A 79 -7.12 -2.62 0.64
C GLY A 79 -7.68 -2.49 2.04
N GLY A 80 -7.94 -3.59 2.75
CA GLY A 80 -8.28 -3.59 4.15
C GLY A 80 -7.08 -3.21 5.01
N VAL A 81 -7.25 -2.26 5.91
CA VAL A 81 -6.20 -1.77 6.81
C VAL A 81 -6.79 -1.65 8.21
N ASP A 82 -6.05 -2.12 9.21
CA ASP A 82 -6.45 -1.98 10.61
C ASP A 82 -6.38 -0.52 11.05
N GLY A 83 -7.16 -0.19 12.07
CA GLY A 83 -7.04 1.09 12.75
C GLY A 83 -5.61 1.31 13.26
N GLU A 84 -5.12 2.54 13.15
CA GLU A 84 -3.77 2.85 13.59
C GLU A 84 -3.62 2.64 15.11
N THR A 85 -2.53 1.99 15.52
CA THR A 85 -2.22 1.79 16.94
C THR A 85 -1.68 3.09 17.56
N VAL A 86 -1.84 3.24 18.87
CA VAL A 86 -1.31 4.41 19.61
C VAL A 86 0.20 4.54 19.46
N GLU A 87 0.94 3.43 19.44
CA GLU A 87 2.39 3.44 19.25
C GLU A 87 2.80 3.94 17.85
N ASN A 88 2.09 3.50 16.80
CA ASN A 88 2.30 4.02 15.46
C ASN A 88 1.96 5.51 15.39
N ALA A 89 0.86 5.93 16.03
CA ALA A 89 0.45 7.32 16.08
C ALA A 89 1.50 8.21 16.77
N LYS A 90 2.17 7.73 17.84
CA LYS A 90 3.27 8.46 18.50
C LYS A 90 4.46 8.71 17.57
N VAL A 91 4.76 7.78 16.66
CA VAL A 91 5.81 7.94 15.65
C VAL A 91 5.36 8.86 14.52
N ARG A 92 4.11 8.75 14.09
CA ARG A 92 3.56 9.53 12.97
C ARG A 92 3.28 10.99 13.32
N ALA A 93 2.71 11.27 14.49
CA ALA A 93 2.24 12.61 14.87
C ALA A 93 3.31 13.71 14.80
N PRO A 94 4.56 13.50 15.28
CA PRO A 94 5.63 14.49 15.13
C PRO A 94 5.95 14.80 13.65
N ASN A 95 5.91 13.79 12.79
CA ASN A 95 6.21 13.95 11.37
C ASN A 95 5.13 14.80 10.67
N ILE A 96 3.86 14.64 11.03
CA ILE A 96 2.77 15.47 10.50
C ILE A 96 2.95 16.93 10.88
N LEU A 97 3.27 17.19 12.15
CA LEU A 97 3.54 18.54 12.63
C LEU A 97 4.74 19.17 11.93
N ARG A 98 5.75 18.37 11.55
CA ARG A 98 6.91 18.81 10.77
C ARG A 98 6.54 19.20 9.34
N VAL A 99 5.70 18.41 8.67
CA VAL A 99 5.32 18.58 7.26
C VAL A 99 4.40 19.79 7.04
N GLN A 100 3.66 20.24 8.07
CA GLN A 100 2.75 21.40 7.99
C GLN A 100 1.79 21.36 6.79
N GLU A 101 1.34 20.16 6.40
CA GLU A 101 0.45 19.93 5.25
C GLU A 101 1.05 20.39 3.89
N ARG A 102 2.37 20.41 3.72
CA ARG A 102 3.04 20.82 2.46
C ARG A 102 4.09 19.81 2.02
N ALA A 103 4.08 19.44 0.75
CA ALA A 103 5.05 18.53 0.15
C ALA A 103 6.26 19.30 -0.40
N VAL A 104 7.34 19.41 0.39
CA VAL A 104 8.56 20.15 0.02
C VAL A 104 9.72 19.20 -0.26
N THR A 105 9.99 18.29 0.67
CA THR A 105 11.05 17.29 0.59
C THR A 105 10.53 15.96 0.05
N ALA A 106 11.43 15.10 -0.43
CA ALA A 106 11.06 13.75 -0.88
C ALA A 106 10.34 12.94 0.20
N GLU A 107 10.75 13.09 1.47
CA GLU A 107 10.10 12.46 2.61
C GLU A 107 8.67 12.97 2.82
N ASP A 108 8.41 14.26 2.57
CA ASP A 108 7.07 14.83 2.71
C ASP A 108 6.11 14.23 1.67
N TYR A 109 6.55 14.10 0.41
CA TYR A 109 5.77 13.42 -0.64
C TYR A 109 5.48 11.97 -0.26
N GLU A 110 6.48 11.24 0.25
CA GLU A 110 6.31 9.85 0.67
C GLU A 110 5.32 9.72 1.84
N LEU A 111 5.38 10.63 2.83
CA LEU A 111 4.49 10.63 3.98
C LEU A 111 3.05 10.95 3.56
N ILE A 112 2.84 12.04 2.83
CA ILE A 112 1.51 12.49 2.40
C ILE A 112 0.84 11.45 1.50
N ALA A 113 1.60 10.79 0.63
CA ALA A 113 1.09 9.71 -0.21
C ALA A 113 0.61 8.49 0.61
N ARG A 114 1.36 8.08 1.64
CA ARG A 114 0.95 6.99 2.54
C ARG A 114 -0.32 7.33 3.33
N GLU A 115 -0.48 8.60 3.71
CA GLU A 115 -1.70 9.08 4.37
C GLU A 115 -2.91 9.16 3.44
N ALA A 116 -2.68 9.42 2.14
CA ALA A 116 -3.73 9.44 1.14
C ALA A 116 -4.32 8.04 0.92
N ALA A 117 -3.46 7.01 0.92
CA ALA A 117 -3.85 5.63 0.69
C ALA A 117 -3.12 4.68 1.64
N PRO A 118 -3.73 4.34 2.80
CA PRO A 118 -3.15 3.41 3.77
C PRO A 118 -2.90 2.01 3.23
N SER A 119 -3.55 1.62 2.13
CA SER A 119 -3.33 0.35 1.43
C SER A 119 -1.98 0.27 0.71
N LEU A 120 -1.20 1.36 0.66
CA LEU A 120 0.14 1.37 0.08
C LEU A 120 1.16 0.76 1.04
N ARG A 121 1.90 -0.23 0.57
CA ARG A 121 3.00 -0.83 1.32
C ARG A 121 4.27 0.00 1.24
N ARG A 122 4.61 0.45 0.02
CA ARG A 122 5.83 1.24 -0.23
C ARG A 122 5.50 2.46 -1.07
N VAL A 123 6.16 3.55 -0.74
CA VAL A 123 6.16 4.78 -1.52
C VAL A 123 7.60 5.24 -1.63
N ARG A 124 7.99 5.70 -2.82
CA ARG A 124 9.31 6.27 -3.06
C ARG A 124 9.19 7.54 -3.89
N CYS A 125 9.69 8.65 -3.36
CA CYS A 125 9.77 9.90 -4.10
C CYS A 125 11.15 10.04 -4.75
N LEU A 126 11.16 10.37 -6.04
CA LEU A 126 12.34 10.53 -6.88
C LEU A 126 12.22 11.85 -7.67
N PRO A 127 13.35 12.46 -8.09
CA PRO A 127 13.29 13.45 -9.15
C PRO A 127 12.69 12.80 -10.42
N ALA A 128 11.78 13.50 -11.10
CA ALA A 128 11.15 12.96 -12.30
C ALA A 128 12.18 12.76 -13.42
N VAL A 129 13.10 13.72 -13.57
CA VAL A 129 14.25 13.64 -14.49
C VAL A 129 15.51 14.01 -13.70
N PRO A 130 16.54 13.14 -13.68
CA PRO A 130 17.81 13.48 -13.06
C PRO A 130 18.40 14.75 -13.66
N GLY A 131 18.63 15.77 -12.85
CA GLY A 131 19.21 17.04 -13.29
C GLY A 131 18.21 18.11 -13.74
N GLU A 132 16.91 17.81 -13.86
CA GLU A 132 15.88 18.83 -14.05
C GLU A 132 15.21 19.21 -12.73
N ALA A 133 15.09 20.52 -12.49
CA ALA A 133 14.32 21.03 -11.36
C ALA A 133 12.82 21.06 -11.69
N GLY A 134 12.00 21.04 -10.63
CA GLY A 134 10.56 21.33 -10.74
C GLY A 134 9.70 20.17 -11.22
N ALA A 135 10.20 18.94 -11.24
CA ALA A 135 9.37 17.75 -11.50
C ALA A 135 9.69 16.62 -10.50
N VAL A 136 8.63 16.12 -9.86
CA VAL A 136 8.69 15.08 -8.83
C VAL A 136 7.92 13.86 -9.30
N ARG A 137 8.52 12.70 -9.12
CA ARG A 137 7.90 11.41 -9.40
C ARG A 137 7.73 10.62 -8.11
N VAL A 138 6.51 10.21 -7.82
CA VAL A 138 6.16 9.40 -6.66
C VAL A 138 5.77 8.00 -7.15
N LEU A 139 6.62 7.03 -6.84
CA LEU A 139 6.38 5.63 -7.10
C LEU A 139 5.55 5.04 -5.97
N VAL A 140 4.43 4.42 -6.29
CA VAL A 140 3.53 3.80 -5.31
C VAL A 140 3.43 2.29 -5.53
N VAL A 141 3.51 1.54 -4.44
CA VAL A 141 3.42 0.08 -4.45
C VAL A 141 2.35 -0.34 -3.44
N PRO A 142 1.26 -1.00 -3.89
CA PRO A 142 0.20 -1.46 -3.00
C PRO A 142 0.72 -2.61 -2.12
N ASP A 143 0.02 -2.88 -1.01
CA ASP A 143 0.18 -4.16 -0.34
C ASP A 143 -0.54 -5.27 -1.12
N ALA A 144 -0.04 -6.49 -1.01
CA ALA A 144 -0.59 -7.66 -1.70
C ALA A 144 -0.58 -8.89 -0.80
N VAL A 145 -1.58 -9.74 -1.04
CA VAL A 145 -1.76 -11.02 -0.35
C VAL A 145 -1.17 -12.11 -1.24
N ALA A 146 -0.25 -12.89 -0.69
CA ALA A 146 0.27 -14.05 -1.39
C ALA A 146 -0.85 -15.07 -1.65
N ASP A 147 -0.83 -15.70 -2.81
CA ASP A 147 -1.71 -16.83 -3.11
C ASP A 147 -1.26 -18.09 -2.31
N GLU A 148 -1.95 -19.22 -2.48
CA GLU A 148 -1.69 -20.47 -1.72
C GLU A 148 -0.25 -20.96 -1.84
N ASP A 149 0.40 -20.72 -2.98
CA ASP A 149 1.80 -21.07 -3.24
C ASP A 149 2.81 -20.07 -2.60
N GLY A 150 2.34 -19.12 -1.79
CA GLY A 150 3.17 -18.11 -1.13
C GLY A 150 3.67 -16.99 -2.05
N GLN A 151 3.22 -16.96 -3.30
CA GLN A 151 3.67 -16.01 -4.32
C GLN A 151 2.68 -14.85 -4.51
N VAL A 152 3.24 -13.66 -4.74
CA VAL A 152 2.46 -12.48 -5.13
C VAL A 152 2.41 -12.40 -6.66
N ARG A 153 1.21 -12.34 -7.23
CA ARG A 153 1.04 -12.15 -8.67
C ARG A 153 1.37 -10.73 -9.08
N PHE A 154 1.88 -10.57 -10.30
CA PHE A 154 2.30 -9.28 -10.82
C PHE A 154 1.17 -8.24 -10.82
N GLU A 155 -0.04 -8.64 -11.17
CA GLU A 155 -1.21 -7.76 -11.26
C GLU A 155 -1.59 -7.19 -9.88
N GLN A 156 -1.28 -7.91 -8.79
CA GLN A 156 -1.52 -7.44 -7.43
C GLN A 156 -0.58 -6.32 -7.00
N LEU A 157 0.55 -6.15 -7.72
CA LEU A 157 1.51 -5.08 -7.49
C LEU A 157 1.14 -3.80 -8.23
N ILE A 158 0.08 -3.82 -9.03
CA ILE A 158 -0.42 -2.65 -9.75
C ILE A 158 -1.46 -1.95 -8.87
N PRO A 159 -1.21 -0.70 -8.43
CA PRO A 159 -2.21 0.07 -7.69
C PRO A 159 -3.46 0.30 -8.53
N SER A 160 -4.63 0.28 -7.88
CA SER A 160 -5.89 0.65 -8.53
C SER A 160 -5.92 2.14 -8.89
N ASP A 161 -6.70 2.50 -9.92
CA ASP A 161 -6.91 3.90 -10.31
C ASP A 161 -7.41 4.76 -9.15
N ALA A 162 -8.28 4.22 -8.29
CA ALA A 162 -8.78 4.93 -7.11
C ALA A 162 -7.65 5.33 -6.14
N VAL A 163 -6.66 4.44 -5.95
CA VAL A 163 -5.47 4.72 -5.13
C VAL A 163 -4.60 5.78 -5.80
N LEU A 164 -4.37 5.66 -7.11
CA LEU A 164 -3.59 6.65 -7.88
C LEU A 164 -4.24 8.03 -7.84
N THR A 165 -5.55 8.12 -8.05
CA THR A 165 -6.33 9.37 -7.97
C THR A 165 -6.25 9.96 -6.56
N ALA A 166 -6.52 9.17 -5.51
CA ALA A 166 -6.50 9.66 -4.13
C ALA A 166 -5.13 10.24 -3.75
N VAL A 167 -4.04 9.56 -4.13
CA VAL A 167 -2.66 10.03 -3.89
C VAL A 167 -2.37 11.29 -4.70
N THR A 168 -2.74 11.31 -5.98
CA THR A 168 -2.51 12.44 -6.88
C THR A 168 -3.22 13.69 -6.39
N GLU A 169 -4.52 13.60 -6.06
CA GLU A 169 -5.30 14.73 -5.54
C GLU A 169 -4.70 15.26 -4.23
N ARG A 170 -4.37 14.34 -3.30
CA ARG A 170 -3.82 14.73 -1.99
C ARG A 170 -2.50 15.48 -2.13
N LEU A 171 -1.62 15.04 -3.02
CA LEU A 171 -0.33 15.65 -3.27
C LEU A 171 -0.45 16.94 -4.11
N ASP A 172 -1.37 17.01 -5.07
CA ASP A 172 -1.58 18.22 -5.88
C ASP A 172 -2.05 19.41 -5.05
N GLU A 173 -2.88 19.17 -4.03
CA GLU A 173 -3.29 20.19 -3.06
C GLU A 173 -2.12 20.74 -2.20
N ARG A 174 -1.03 19.99 -2.06
CA ARG A 174 0.04 20.23 -1.06
C ARG A 174 1.42 20.48 -1.66
N ARG A 175 1.61 20.22 -2.95
CA ARG A 175 2.88 20.47 -3.65
C ARG A 175 3.16 21.97 -3.75
N LEU A 176 4.43 22.29 -3.97
CA LEU A 176 4.82 23.65 -4.31
C LEU A 176 4.21 24.07 -5.66
N VAL A 177 3.81 25.34 -5.74
CA VAL A 177 3.32 25.94 -6.98
C VAL A 177 4.42 25.83 -8.05
N GLY A 178 4.03 25.40 -9.24
CA GLY A 178 4.95 25.19 -10.37
C GLY A 178 5.67 23.83 -10.39
N THR A 179 5.59 23.02 -9.33
CA THR A 179 6.13 21.65 -9.36
C THR A 179 5.22 20.73 -10.17
N ARG A 180 5.78 20.06 -11.18
CA ARG A 180 5.10 18.98 -11.91
C ARG A 180 5.11 17.72 -11.04
N LEU A 181 3.96 17.08 -10.87
CA LEU A 181 3.80 15.86 -10.11
C LEU A 181 3.43 14.70 -11.05
N ILE A 182 4.13 13.58 -10.89
CA ILE A 182 3.83 12.30 -11.55
C ILE A 182 3.67 11.25 -10.47
N VAL A 183 2.51 10.60 -10.39
CA VAL A 183 2.25 9.46 -9.49
C VAL A 183 2.03 8.24 -10.36
N GLU A 184 2.88 7.23 -10.21
CA GLU A 184 2.84 6.02 -11.05
C GLU A 184 3.29 4.76 -10.27
N PRO A 185 2.87 3.56 -10.70
CA PRO A 185 3.54 2.35 -10.24
C PRO A 185 5.01 2.32 -10.71
N PRO A 186 5.92 1.67 -9.97
CA PRO A 186 7.25 1.41 -10.50
C PRO A 186 7.19 0.44 -11.69
N ALA A 187 8.15 0.57 -12.59
CA ALA A 187 8.42 -0.49 -13.56
C ALA A 187 9.06 -1.68 -12.84
N TYR A 188 8.42 -2.83 -12.93
CA TYR A 188 8.95 -4.08 -12.38
C TYR A 188 9.74 -4.81 -13.46
N GLN A 189 10.84 -5.43 -13.04
CA GLN A 189 11.69 -6.24 -13.91
C GLN A 189 11.68 -7.68 -13.43
N GLY A 190 11.20 -8.59 -14.29
CA GLY A 190 11.30 -10.02 -14.04
C GLY A 190 12.75 -10.48 -14.11
N VAL A 191 13.15 -11.34 -13.19
CA VAL A 191 14.48 -11.95 -13.15
C VAL A 191 14.33 -13.45 -13.36
N THR A 192 15.03 -13.98 -14.36
CA THR A 192 15.10 -15.43 -14.60
C THR A 192 16.42 -15.95 -14.05
N VAL A 193 16.35 -16.86 -13.07
CA VAL A 193 17.51 -17.53 -12.50
C VAL A 193 17.56 -18.95 -13.03
N VAL A 194 18.68 -19.31 -13.67
CA VAL A 194 18.99 -20.69 -14.06
C VAL A 194 20.15 -21.14 -13.19
N ALA A 195 19.90 -22.07 -12.27
CA ALA A 195 20.89 -22.60 -11.34
C ALA A 195 20.89 -24.13 -11.39
N ARG A 196 22.08 -24.73 -11.18
CA ARG A 196 22.24 -26.17 -10.98
C ARG A 196 22.59 -26.41 -9.53
N LEU A 197 21.75 -27.19 -8.86
CA LEU A 197 21.92 -27.58 -7.47
C LEU A 197 22.19 -29.09 -7.40
N VAL A 198 23.02 -29.48 -6.45
CA VAL A 198 23.26 -30.87 -6.05
C VAL A 198 22.59 -31.07 -4.72
N ALA A 199 21.82 -32.15 -4.59
CA ALA A 199 21.21 -32.56 -3.34
C ALA A 199 21.32 -34.08 -3.22
N ALA A 200 21.15 -34.60 -2.00
CA ALA A 200 20.96 -36.03 -1.82
C ALA A 200 19.70 -36.49 -2.59
N PRO A 201 19.66 -37.71 -3.16
CA PRO A 201 18.53 -38.16 -3.98
C PRO A 201 17.16 -38.06 -3.29
N ALA A 202 17.12 -38.22 -1.97
CA ALA A 202 15.89 -38.13 -1.18
C ALA A 202 15.40 -36.67 -0.96
N ASP A 203 16.27 -35.68 -1.15
CA ASP A 203 16.03 -34.27 -0.83
C ASP A 203 15.77 -33.40 -2.07
N VAL A 204 15.88 -33.93 -3.28
CA VAL A 204 15.85 -33.15 -4.53
C VAL A 204 14.62 -32.25 -4.63
N ASP A 205 13.42 -32.79 -4.38
CA ASP A 205 12.18 -32.03 -4.50
C ASP A 205 12.05 -30.98 -3.38
N ARG A 206 12.47 -31.32 -2.16
CA ARG A 206 12.49 -30.41 -1.01
C ARG A 206 13.43 -29.24 -1.24
N VAL A 207 14.69 -29.52 -1.59
CA VAL A 207 15.71 -28.51 -1.89
C VAL A 207 15.27 -27.62 -3.05
N ARG A 208 14.64 -28.19 -4.08
CA ARG A 208 14.09 -27.41 -5.19
C ARG A 208 12.99 -26.45 -4.73
N ALA A 209 12.04 -26.92 -3.92
CA ALA A 209 10.95 -26.09 -3.40
C ALA A 209 11.48 -24.97 -2.49
N GLU A 210 12.34 -25.30 -1.53
CA GLU A 210 12.96 -24.35 -0.61
C GLU A 210 13.85 -23.32 -1.34
N ALA A 211 14.61 -23.75 -2.36
CA ALA A 211 15.40 -22.83 -3.18
C ALA A 211 14.53 -21.83 -3.95
N LEU A 212 13.41 -22.29 -4.53
CA LEU A 212 12.46 -21.41 -5.20
C LEU A 212 11.84 -20.43 -4.20
N GLU A 213 11.37 -20.91 -3.05
CA GLU A 213 10.78 -20.08 -2.00
C GLU A 213 11.78 -19.03 -1.48
N ALA A 214 13.03 -19.41 -1.23
CA ALA A 214 14.07 -18.52 -0.79
C ALA A 214 14.38 -17.43 -1.82
N LEU A 215 14.46 -17.79 -3.11
CA LEU A 215 14.66 -16.83 -4.20
C LEU A 215 13.50 -15.85 -4.30
N PHE A 216 12.25 -16.35 -4.35
CA PHE A 216 11.06 -15.50 -4.42
C PHE A 216 10.97 -14.55 -3.23
N ARG A 217 11.17 -15.06 -2.01
CA ARG A 217 11.19 -14.24 -0.79
C ARG A 217 12.28 -13.18 -0.84
N HIS A 218 13.48 -13.51 -1.32
CA HIS A 218 14.61 -12.58 -1.31
C HIS A 218 14.41 -11.40 -2.27
N ILE A 219 13.90 -11.64 -3.48
CA ILE A 219 13.70 -10.59 -4.49
C ILE A 219 12.30 -9.96 -4.44
N ASP A 220 11.47 -10.37 -3.49
CA ASP A 220 10.11 -9.86 -3.33
C ASP A 220 10.11 -8.32 -3.12
N PRO A 221 9.34 -7.55 -3.92
CA PRO A 221 9.32 -6.08 -3.83
C PRO A 221 8.60 -5.55 -2.58
N LEU A 222 7.85 -6.35 -1.84
CA LEU A 222 7.10 -5.97 -0.63
C LEU A 222 7.79 -6.42 0.66
N ARG A 223 8.35 -7.64 0.65
CA ARG A 223 8.83 -8.37 1.84
C ARG A 223 10.27 -8.87 1.72
N GLY A 224 10.89 -8.74 0.55
CA GLY A 224 12.26 -9.19 0.32
C GLY A 224 13.33 -8.20 0.76
N GLY A 225 14.53 -8.36 0.20
CA GLY A 225 15.74 -7.65 0.60
C GLY A 225 16.29 -8.08 1.97
N ALA A 226 17.48 -7.60 2.30
CA ALA A 226 18.17 -7.96 3.55
C ALA A 226 17.39 -7.55 4.81
N ASP A 227 16.65 -6.44 4.73
CA ASP A 227 15.90 -5.89 5.87
C ASP A 227 14.44 -6.41 5.95
N GLY A 228 14.01 -7.25 5.00
CA GLY A 228 12.61 -7.71 4.91
C GLY A 228 11.60 -6.61 4.56
N ARG A 229 12.06 -5.47 4.04
CA ARG A 229 11.25 -4.27 3.70
C ARG A 229 10.94 -4.14 2.20
N GLY A 230 11.16 -5.22 1.45
CA GLY A 230 11.04 -5.26 0.00
C GLY A 230 12.35 -4.95 -0.70
N TRP A 231 12.55 -5.57 -1.87
CA TRP A 231 13.73 -5.33 -2.70
C TRP A 231 13.94 -3.83 -2.98
N PRO A 232 15.15 -3.27 -2.81
CA PRO A 232 15.38 -1.83 -2.97
C PRO A 232 15.12 -1.32 -4.39
N PHE A 233 14.51 -0.15 -4.51
CA PHE A 233 14.27 0.50 -5.80
C PHE A 233 15.58 0.77 -6.54
N GLY A 234 15.63 0.41 -7.82
CA GLY A 234 16.77 0.66 -8.70
C GLY A 234 18.04 -0.16 -8.37
N ARG A 235 18.01 -1.05 -7.37
CA ARG A 235 19.15 -1.90 -7.04
C ARG A 235 19.19 -3.12 -7.96
N PRO A 236 20.27 -3.31 -8.75
CA PRO A 236 20.41 -4.49 -9.58
C PRO A 236 20.59 -5.75 -8.72
N VAL A 237 19.93 -6.85 -9.10
CA VAL A 237 20.14 -8.17 -8.49
C VAL A 237 21.52 -8.66 -8.87
N GLN A 238 22.38 -8.87 -7.88
CA GLN A 238 23.74 -9.34 -8.10
C GLN A 238 23.82 -10.86 -8.09
N TYR A 239 24.68 -11.42 -8.94
CA TYR A 239 24.92 -12.85 -9.01
C TYR A 239 25.34 -13.44 -7.65
N GLY A 240 26.20 -12.74 -6.90
CA GLY A 240 26.64 -13.18 -5.58
C GLY A 240 25.50 -13.31 -4.56
N GLU A 241 24.44 -12.50 -4.67
CA GLU A 241 23.28 -12.58 -3.78
C GLU A 241 22.43 -13.82 -4.09
N VAL A 242 22.25 -14.13 -5.37
CA VAL A 242 21.59 -15.37 -5.80
C VAL A 242 22.34 -16.59 -5.28
N PHE A 243 23.67 -16.59 -5.33
CA PHE A 243 24.49 -17.65 -4.75
C PHE A 243 24.31 -17.77 -3.25
N ALA A 244 24.39 -16.66 -2.51
CA ALA A 244 24.22 -16.65 -1.07
C ALA A 244 22.84 -17.18 -0.64
N VAL A 245 21.78 -16.82 -1.38
CA VAL A 245 20.42 -17.32 -1.13
C VAL A 245 20.30 -18.81 -1.40
N LEU A 246 20.92 -19.32 -2.46
CA LEU A 246 20.88 -20.75 -2.77
C LEU A 246 21.76 -21.58 -1.82
N GLN A 247 22.88 -21.04 -1.34
CA GLN A 247 23.75 -21.68 -0.36
C GLN A 247 23.13 -21.80 1.03
N SER A 248 22.15 -20.96 1.36
CA SER A 248 21.48 -21.01 2.67
C SER A 248 20.43 -22.13 2.75
N VAL A 249 20.09 -22.78 1.63
CA VAL A 249 19.16 -23.90 1.58
C VAL A 249 19.84 -25.17 2.10
N GLU A 250 19.26 -25.78 3.12
CA GLU A 250 19.85 -26.94 3.78
C GLU A 250 19.88 -28.18 2.87
N GLY A 251 21.08 -28.74 2.67
CA GLY A 251 21.30 -29.88 1.79
C GLY A 251 21.57 -29.50 0.33
N ALA A 252 21.62 -28.21 0.00
CA ALA A 252 22.02 -27.74 -1.32
C ALA A 252 23.54 -27.58 -1.45
N GLY A 253 24.13 -28.32 -2.39
CA GLY A 253 25.46 -28.03 -2.94
C GLY A 253 25.31 -27.26 -4.26
N LEU A 254 26.17 -26.26 -4.49
CA LEU A 254 26.27 -25.59 -5.79
C LEU A 254 27.43 -26.17 -6.61
N VAL A 255 27.22 -26.27 -7.93
CA VAL A 255 28.26 -26.68 -8.90
C VAL A 255 28.86 -25.46 -9.57
#